data_AF-A0A349HX67-F1
#
_entry.id   AF-A0A349HX67-F1
#
_cell.length_a   1.000
_cell.length_b   1.000
_cell.length_c   1.000
_cell.angle_alpha   90.00
_cell.angle_beta   90.00
_cell.angle_gamma   90.00
#
_symmetry.space_group_name_H-M   'P 1'
#
loop_
_entity.id
_entity.type
_entity.pdbx_description
1 polymer ?
#
loop_
_entity_poly.entity_id
_entity_poly.type
_entity_poly.pdbx_seq_one_letter_code
_entity_poly.pdbx_strand_id
1 'polypeptide(L)' 'VYQGEHVEDGFKSVAFRIKMQDENATLTDEIIEQQMTSVREKLQKTYAQISFRE' A
#
# COMPACT_ATOMS: atom_id res chain seq x y z
N VAL A 1 6.35 8.71 -7.81
CA VAL A 1 7.02 9.25 -6.60
C VAL A 1 6.82 10.75 -6.62
N TYR A 2 6.16 11.31 -5.60
CA TYR A 2 5.84 12.73 -5.52
C TYR A 2 6.41 13.29 -4.21
N GLN A 3 7.10 14.42 -4.30
CA GLN A 3 7.61 15.17 -3.17
C GLN A 3 7.28 16.63 -3.48
N GLY A 4 6.34 17.21 -2.75
CA GLY A 4 5.81 18.55 -2.97
C GLY A 4 5.36 19.16 -1.66
N GLU A 5 5.06 20.46 -1.67
CA GLU A 5 4.83 21.35 -0.51
C GLU A 5 3.72 20.89 0.47
N HIS A 6 2.90 19.90 0.08
CA HIS A 6 1.83 19.28 0.89
C HIS A 6 2.20 17.90 1.49
N VAL A 7 3.47 17.52 1.43
CA VAL A 7 4.03 16.34 2.10
C VAL A 7 4.97 16.86 3.18
N GLU A 8 4.80 16.41 4.43
CA GLU A 8 5.64 16.84 5.57
C GLU A 8 7.13 16.77 5.23
N ASP A 9 7.89 17.76 5.69
CA ASP A 9 9.31 17.90 5.38
C ASP A 9 10.07 16.65 5.85
N GLY A 10 10.71 15.94 4.91
CA GLY A 10 11.34 14.64 5.15
C GLY A 10 10.52 13.40 4.78
N PHE A 11 9.24 13.56 4.44
CA PHE A 11 8.38 12.48 3.93
C PHE A 11 8.30 12.50 2.41
N LYS A 12 8.11 11.30 1.83
CA LYS A 12 8.05 11.09 0.38
C LYS A 12 6.82 10.27 0.05
N SER A 13 5.92 10.83 -0.75
CA SER A 13 4.74 10.08 -1.20
C SER A 13 5.11 9.17 -2.35
N VAL A 14 4.85 7.88 -2.17
CA VAL A 14 5.09 6.88 -3.21
C VAL A 14 3.78 6.18 -3.55
N ALA A 15 3.30 6.39 -4.77
CA ALA A 15 2.19 5.63 -5.32
C ALA A 15 2.72 4.34 -5.94
N PHE A 16 2.23 3.21 -5.44
CA PHE A 16 2.53 1.89 -5.99
C PHE A 16 1.28 1.33 -6.65
N ARG A 17 1.42 0.79 -7.87
CA ARG A 17 0.36 0.01 -8.51
C ARG A 17 0.59 -1.46 -8.18
N ILE A 18 -0.21 -2.01 -7.27
CA ILE A 18 -0.18 -3.43 -6.92
C ILE A 18 -1.10 -4.16 -7.89
N LYS A 19 -0.54 -5.09 -8.67
CA LYS A 19 -1.33 -6.04 -9.46
C LYS A 19 -1.30 -7.37 -8.72
N MET A 20 -2.47 -7.89 -8.38
CA MET A 20 -2.62 -9.23 -7.82
C MET A 20 -3.13 -10.13 -8.94
N GLN A 21 -2.41 -11.23 -9.18
CA GLN A 21 -2.77 -12.23 -10.17
C GLN A 21 -2.46 -13.59 -9.56
N ASP A 22 -3.44 -14.48 -9.61
CA ASP A 22 -3.27 -15.87 -9.21
C ASP A 22 -3.36 -16.76 -10.46
N GLU A 23 -2.51 -17.77 -10.54
CA GLU A 23 -2.43 -18.65 -11.72
C GLU A 23 -3.47 -19.77 -11.69
N ASN A 24 -3.97 -20.12 -10.50
CA ASN A 24 -4.83 -21.28 -10.27
C ASN A 24 -6.30 -20.89 -10.15
N ALA A 25 -6.60 -19.67 -9.72
CA ALA A 25 -7.97 -19.22 -9.47
C ALA A 25 -8.16 -17.73 -9.76
N THR A 26 -9.42 -17.36 -10.04
CA THR A 26 -9.81 -15.94 -10.02
C THR A 26 -9.79 -15.45 -8.57
N LEU A 27 -8.95 -14.46 -8.29
CA LEU A 27 -8.92 -13.80 -6.99
C LEU A 27 -10.29 -13.16 -6.72
N THR A 28 -10.92 -13.58 -5.63
CA THR A 28 -12.14 -12.96 -5.12
C THR A 28 -11.79 -11.67 -4.38
N ASP A 29 -12.74 -10.73 -4.34
CA ASP A 29 -12.58 -9.46 -3.65
C ASP A 29 -12.14 -9.64 -2.18
N GLU A 30 -12.64 -10.68 -1.50
CA GLU A 30 -12.25 -11.01 -0.12
C GLU A 30 -10.75 -11.32 0.02
N ILE A 31 -10.17 -12.09 -0.90
CA ILE A 31 -8.74 -12.42 -0.86
C ILE A 31 -7.90 -11.18 -1.20
N ILE A 32 -8.37 -10.35 -2.13
CA ILE A 32 -7.73 -9.08 -2.45
C ILE A 32 -7.70 -8.16 -1.23
N GLU A 33 -8.81 -8.01 -0.51
CA GLU A 33 -8.89 -7.19 0.71
C GLU A 33 -7.99 -7.72 1.83
N GLN A 34 -7.96 -9.04 2.05
CA GLN A 34 -7.06 -9.65 3.03
C GLN A 34 -5.58 -9.41 2.68
N GLN A 35 -5.23 -9.53 1.40
CA GLN A 35 -3.88 -9.27 0.89
C GLN A 35 -3.52 -7.78 1.04
N MET A 36 -4.41 -6.86 0.68
CA MET A 36 -4.20 -5.41 0.86
C MET A 36 -4.03 -5.07 2.34
N THR A 37 -4.84 -5.64 3.22
CA THR A 37 -4.76 -5.43 4.66
C THR A 37 -3.43 -5.95 5.21
N SER A 38 -3.02 -7.16 4.82
CA SER A 38 -1.73 -7.73 5.20
C SER A 38 -0.54 -6.89 4.72
N VAL A 39 -0.62 -6.34 3.50
CA VAL A 39 0.41 -5.45 2.95
C VAL A 39 0.44 -4.12 3.72
N ARG A 40 -0.72 -3.53 4.02
CA ARG A 40 -0.84 -2.31 4.84
C ARG A 40 -0.27 -2.52 6.23
N GLU A 41 -0.61 -3.62 6.91
CA GLU A 41 -0.08 -3.96 8.24
C GLU A 41 1.42 -4.19 8.21
N LYS A 42 1.96 -4.89 7.22
CA LYS A 42 3.42 -5.07 7.07
C LYS A 42 4.12 -3.75 6.84
N LEU A 43 3.57 -2.91 5.97
CA LEU A 43 4.10 -1.56 5.72
C LEU A 43 4.07 -0.74 7.02
N GLN A 44 2.98 -0.77 7.79
CA GLN A 44 2.84 -0.04 9.05
C GLN A 44 3.80 -0.54 10.13
N LYS A 45 4.02 -1.86 10.21
CA LYS A 45 5.02 -2.46 11.12
C LYS A 45 6.46 -2.15 10.71
N THR A 46 6.73 -2.12 9.41
CA THR A 46 8.09 -1.88 8.88
C THR A 46 8.45 -0.40 8.90
N TYR A 47 7.47 0.46 8.65
CA TYR A 47 7.61 1.90 8.65
C TYR A 47 6.58 2.49 9.62
N ALA A 48 6.96 2.64 10.89
CA ALA A 48 6.07 3.11 11.95
C ALA A 48 5.47 4.52 11.74
N GLN A 49 5.91 5.25 10.71
CA GLN A 49 5.49 6.62 10.39
C GLN A 49 4.87 6.77 8.98
N ILE A 50 4.36 5.69 8.37
CA ILE A 50 3.63 5.84 7.10
C ILE A 50 2.20 6.30 7.34
N SER A 51 1.82 7.33 6.59
CA SER A 51 0.43 7.75 6.44
C SER A 51 -0.07 7.32 5.06
N PHE A 52 -1.14 6.53 5.04
CA PHE A 52 -1.84 6.20 3.81
C PHE A 52 -2.78 7.37 3.46
N ARG A 53 -2.66 7.92 2.24
CA ARG A 53 -3.69 8.82 1.69
C ARG A 53 -4.74 7.97 0.98
N GLU A 54 -6.00 8.15 1.36
CA GLU A 54 -7.19 7.69 0.62
C GLU A 54 -7.42 8.53 -0.64
#